data_AF-A0A1G6K7Z1-F1
#
_entry.id   AF-A0A1G6K7Z1-F1
#
_cell.length_a   1.000
_cell.length_b   1.000
_cell.length_c   1.000
_cell.angle_alpha   90.00
_cell.angle_beta   90.00
_cell.angle_gamma   90.00
#
_symmetry.space_group_name_H-M   'P 1'
#
loop_
_entity.id
_entity.type
_entity.pdbx_description
1 polymer ?
#
loop_
_entity_poly.entity_id
_entity_poly.type
_entity_poly.pdbx_seq_one_letter_code
_entity_poly.pdbx_strand_id
1 'polypeptide(L)'
;MTAGLLISVLTEHIRIFQYSYILYGIAVACQIPAFTTGAAQNAPKTLQAKVASWCTATQALSFVLGPIVSTGLYQWHKSYPYYFLLCLMLGLMIYFSMQVLLQEKKNIIES
;
A
#
# COMPACT_ATOMS: atom_id res chain seq x y z
N MET A 1 3.47 7.68 0.76
CA MET A 1 3.83 6.74 -0.33
C MET A 1 3.45 7.28 -1.71
N THR A 2 2.19 7.68 -1.91
CA THR A 2 1.69 8.31 -3.15
C THR A 2 2.47 9.55 -3.60
N ALA A 3 2.79 10.45 -2.68
CA ALA A 3 3.60 11.65 -2.99
C ALA A 3 5.01 11.30 -3.52
N GLY A 4 5.67 10.28 -2.95
CA GLY A 4 6.98 9.82 -3.42
C GLY A 4 6.93 9.16 -4.80
N LEU A 5 5.84 8.44 -5.11
CA LEU A 5 5.60 7.87 -6.44
C LEU A 5 5.35 8.97 -7.49
N LEU A 6 4.55 9.99 -7.15
CA LEU A 6 4.31 11.15 -8.00
C LEU A 6 5.62 11.89 -8.33
N ILE A 7 6.44 12.17 -7.33
CA ILE A 7 7.76 12.79 -7.54
C ILE A 7 8.63 11.91 -8.44
N SER A 8 8.63 10.59 -8.23
CA SER A 8 9.44 9.66 -9.03
C SER A 8 9.01 9.60 -10.50
N VAL A 9 7.73 9.85 -10.81
CA VAL A 9 7.21 9.89 -12.20
C VAL A 9 7.52 11.21 -12.89
N LEU A 10 7.57 12.32 -12.15
CA LEU A 10 7.71 13.66 -12.70
C LEU A 10 9.16 14.17 -12.78
N THR A 11 10.12 13.46 -12.19
CA THR A 11 11.51 13.93 -12.09
C THR A 11 12.43 13.20 -13.07
N GLU A 12 13.25 13.97 -13.79
CA GLU A 12 14.32 13.43 -14.66
C GLU A 12 15.70 13.44 -13.96
N HIS A 13 15.79 14.05 -12.77
CA HIS A 13 17.04 14.16 -12.01
C HIS A 13 17.23 12.98 -11.04
N ILE A 14 18.30 12.22 -11.26
CA ILE A 14 18.62 11.00 -10.48
C ILE A 14 18.72 11.22 -8.96
N ARG A 15 19.17 12.39 -8.50
CA ARG A 15 19.31 12.70 -7.06
C ARG A 15 17.94 12.78 -6.38
N ILE A 16 16.95 13.40 -7.02
CA ILE A 16 15.59 13.53 -6.48
C ILE A 16 14.92 12.14 -6.41
N PHE A 17 15.19 11.29 -7.40
CA PHE A 17 14.75 9.91 -7.40
C PHE A 17 15.33 9.11 -6.22
N GLN A 18 16.61 9.26 -5.92
CA GLN A 18 17.26 8.59 -4.78
C GLN A 18 16.66 9.01 -3.42
N TYR A 19 16.44 10.31 -3.20
CA TYR A 19 15.78 10.78 -1.98
C TYR A 19 14.35 10.26 -1.86
N SER A 20 13.61 10.19 -2.98
CA SER A 20 12.26 9.60 -3.00
C SER A 20 12.27 8.13 -2.59
N TYR A 21 13.29 7.36 -3.02
CA TYR A 21 13.48 5.96 -2.63
C TYR A 21 13.85 5.79 -1.16
N ILE A 22 14.65 6.70 -0.58
CA ILE A 22 14.94 6.69 0.87
C ILE A 22 13.64 6.88 1.66
N LEU A 23 12.86 7.90 1.32
CA LEU A 23 11.57 8.16 1.95
C LEU A 23 10.59 7.00 1.78
N TYR A 24 10.60 6.36 0.60
CA TYR A 24 9.82 5.17 0.35
C TYR A 24 10.23 4.02 1.28
N GLY A 25 11.53 3.76 1.42
CA GLY A 25 12.06 2.72 2.31
C GLY A 25 11.64 2.93 3.76
N ILE A 26 11.77 4.16 4.27
CA ILE A 26 11.34 4.52 5.63
C ILE A 26 9.82 4.30 5.79
N ALA A 27 9.02 4.78 4.84
CA ALA A 27 7.57 4.63 4.89
C ALA A 27 7.16 3.15 4.94
N VAL A 28 7.76 2.29 4.10
CA VAL A 28 7.48 0.85 4.08
C VAL A 28 7.89 0.19 5.40
N ALA A 29 9.08 0.52 5.92
CA ALA A 29 9.58 -0.05 7.17
C ALA A 29 8.66 0.25 8.37
N CYS A 30 8.08 1.46 8.42
CA CYS A 30 7.13 1.82 9.46
C CYS A 30 5.73 1.21 9.24
N GLN A 31 5.29 1.08 7.99
CA GLN A 31 3.92 0.68 7.67
C GLN A 31 3.65 -0.82 7.91
N ILE A 32 4.65 -1.67 7.66
CA ILE A 32 4.54 -3.13 7.86
C ILE A 32 4.18 -3.51 9.31
N PRO A 33 4.94 -3.09 10.34
CA PRO A 33 4.61 -3.41 11.73
C PRO A 33 3.37 -2.67 12.22
N ALA A 34 3.13 -1.44 11.76
CA ALA A 34 1.94 -0.67 12.12
C ALA A 34 0.65 -1.38 11.67
N PHE A 35 0.61 -1.83 10.42
CA PHE A 35 -0.55 -2.55 9.88
C PHE A 35 -0.71 -3.93 10.53
N THR A 36 0.37 -4.72 10.58
CA THR A 36 0.29 -6.10 11.08
C THR A 36 -0.07 -6.16 12.56
N THR A 37 0.55 -5.31 13.39
CA THR A 37 0.24 -5.24 14.83
C THR A 37 -1.16 -4.67 15.04
N GLY A 38 -1.54 -3.61 14.32
CA GLY A 38 -2.87 -3.03 14.41
C GLY A 38 -3.99 -4.03 14.04
N ALA A 39 -3.81 -4.77 12.95
CA ALA A 39 -4.76 -5.80 12.53
C ALA A 39 -4.85 -6.95 13.56
N ALA A 40 -3.71 -7.39 14.10
CA ALA A 40 -3.68 -8.44 15.12
C ALA A 40 -4.34 -7.99 16.43
N GLN A 41 -4.11 -6.76 16.88
CA GLN A 41 -4.70 -6.23 18.12
C GLN A 41 -6.23 -6.09 18.07
N ASN A 42 -6.78 -5.77 16.90
CA ASN A 42 -8.23 -5.70 16.68
C ASN A 42 -8.92 -7.07 16.64
N ALA A 43 -8.16 -8.17 16.58
CA ALA A 43 -8.69 -9.52 16.61
C ALA A 43 -8.75 -10.09 18.04
N PRO A 44 -9.66 -11.05 18.31
CA PRO A 44 -9.68 -11.78 19.58
C PRO A 44 -8.30 -12.38 19.90
N LYS A 45 -7.91 -12.39 21.18
CA LYS A 45 -6.57 -12.83 21.65
C LYS A 45 -6.14 -14.19 21.10
N THR A 46 -7.07 -15.13 20.94
CA THR A 46 -6.83 -16.48 20.41
C THR A 46 -6.53 -16.50 18.90
N LEU A 47 -6.94 -15.48 18.15
CA LEU A 47 -6.76 -15.37 16.69
C LEU A 47 -5.65 -14.41 16.27
N GLN A 48 -5.05 -13.64 17.17
CA GLN A 48 -4.08 -12.59 16.81
C GLN A 48 -2.87 -13.16 16.06
N ALA A 49 -2.36 -14.31 16.50
CA ALA A 49 -1.25 -15.00 15.82
C ALA A 49 -1.65 -15.43 14.39
N LYS A 50 -2.90 -15.88 14.20
CA LYS A 50 -3.44 -16.23 12.88
C LYS A 50 -3.58 -14.99 12.00
N VAL A 51 -4.10 -13.87 12.51
CA VAL A 51 -4.22 -12.63 11.73
C VAL A 51 -2.84 -12.09 11.33
N ALA A 52 -1.89 -12.07 12.27
CA ALA A 52 -0.52 -11.67 11.98
C ALA A 52 0.12 -12.56 10.90
N SER A 53 -0.10 -13.88 10.94
CA SER A 53 0.44 -14.80 9.93
C SER A 53 -0.20 -14.61 8.54
N TRP A 54 -1.49 -14.27 8.46
CA TRP A 54 -2.12 -13.90 7.18
C TRP A 54 -1.55 -12.61 6.60
N CYS A 55 -1.27 -11.60 7.45
CA CYS A 55 -0.62 -10.36 7.01
C CYS A 55 0.78 -10.63 6.44
N THR A 56 1.60 -11.43 7.13
CA THR A 56 2.95 -11.76 6.66
C THR A 56 2.93 -12.66 5.43
N ALA A 57 1.99 -13.60 5.33
CA ALA A 57 1.80 -14.41 4.12
C ALA A 57 1.42 -13.55 2.90
N THR A 58 0.54 -12.57 3.09
CA THR A 58 0.16 -11.61 2.04
C THR A 58 1.35 -10.78 1.60
N GLN A 59 2.19 -10.35 2.55
CA GLN A 59 3.44 -9.65 2.24
C GLN A 59 4.41 -10.53 1.44
N ALA A 60 4.63 -11.78 1.86
CA ALA A 60 5.49 -12.72 1.15
C ALA A 60 5.02 -12.96 -0.29
N LEU A 61 3.71 -13.14 -0.47
CA LEU A 61 3.09 -13.27 -1.78
C LEU A 61 3.29 -12.00 -2.63
N SER A 62 3.23 -10.82 -2.02
CA SER A 62 3.50 -9.55 -2.72
C SER A 62 4.95 -9.44 -3.21
N PHE A 63 5.92 -10.03 -2.51
CA PHE A 63 7.31 -10.09 -2.99
C PHE A 63 7.49 -11.01 -4.21
N VAL A 64 6.57 -11.94 -4.46
CA VAL A 64 6.56 -12.77 -5.66
C VAL A 64 5.79 -12.08 -6.79
N LEU A 65 4.55 -11.64 -6.52
CA LEU A 65 3.69 -11.04 -7.54
C LEU A 65 4.18 -9.67 -7.99
N GLY A 66 4.73 -8.86 -7.08
CA GLY A 66 5.20 -7.51 -7.36
C GLY A 66 6.21 -7.46 -8.51
N PRO A 67 7.33 -8.20 -8.45
CA PRO A 67 8.29 -8.30 -9.55
C PRO A 67 7.70 -8.87 -10.84
N ILE A 68 6.83 -9.88 -10.77
CA ILE A 68 6.21 -10.48 -11.96
C ILE A 68 5.36 -9.44 -12.71
N VAL A 69 4.45 -8.77 -12.00
CA VAL A 69 3.57 -7.76 -12.58
C VAL A 69 4.36 -6.53 -13.02
N SER A 70 5.26 -6.03 -12.18
CA SER A 70 6.10 -4.86 -12.49
C SER A 70 7.01 -5.11 -13.68
N THR A 71 7.71 -6.24 -13.73
CA THR A 71 8.62 -6.56 -14.84
C THR A 71 7.84 -6.84 -16.13
N GLY A 72 6.68 -7.49 -16.04
CA GLY A 72 5.79 -7.67 -17.19
C GLY A 72 5.34 -6.34 -17.80
N LEU A 73 4.88 -5.41 -16.95
CA LEU A 73 4.49 -4.06 -17.39
C LEU A 73 5.67 -3.24 -17.93
N TYR A 74 6.84 -3.37 -17.30
CA TYR A 74 8.06 -2.68 -17.72
C TYR A 74 8.49 -3.06 -19.14
N GLN A 75 8.31 -4.33 -19.53
CA GLN A 75 8.63 -4.81 -20.88
C GLN A 75 7.78 -4.12 -21.96
N TRP A 76 6.54 -3.74 -21.65
CA TRP A 76 5.73 -2.95 -22.58
C TRP A 76 6.15 -1.49 -22.61
N HIS A 77 6.31 -0.87 -21.43
CA HIS A 77 6.77 0.50 -21.34
C HIS A 77 7.35 0.80 -19.95
N LYS A 78 8.49 1.49 -19.91
CA LYS A 78 9.23 1.81 -18.68
C LYS A 78 8.38 2.50 -17.61
N SER A 79 7.41 3.31 -18.01
CA SER A 79 6.55 4.06 -17.08
C SER A 79 5.31 3.30 -16.58
N TYR A 80 4.92 2.18 -17.21
CA TYR A 80 3.68 1.48 -16.87
C TYR A 80 3.61 0.90 -15.46
N PRO A 81 4.69 0.35 -14.87
CA PRO A 81 4.65 -0.13 -13.49
C PRO A 81 4.28 0.97 -12.49
N TYR A 82 4.76 2.19 -12.72
CA TYR A 82 4.49 3.34 -11.86
C TYR A 82 3.04 3.81 -11.98
N TYR A 83 2.49 3.90 -13.21
CA TYR A 83 1.08 4.25 -13.42
C TYR A 83 0.15 3.20 -12.82
N PHE A 84 0.45 1.92 -13.01
CA PHE A 84 -0.32 0.83 -12.41
C PHE A 84 -0.37 0.96 -10.87
N LEU A 85 0.79 1.16 -10.25
CA LEU A 85 0.88 1.31 -8.79
C LEU A 85 0.15 2.57 -8.29
N LEU A 86 0.24 3.68 -9.03
CA LEU A 86 -0.47 4.92 -8.72
C LEU A 86 -1.99 4.72 -8.79
N CYS A 87 -2.49 4.12 -9.87
CA CYS A 87 -3.91 3.82 -10.04
C CYS A 87 -4.43 2.89 -8.94
N LEU A 88 -3.65 1.85 -8.59
CA LEU A 88 -4.00 0.92 -7.52
C LEU A 88 -4.08 1.64 -6.17
N MET A 89 -3.07 2.45 -5.82
CA MET A 89 -3.09 3.24 -4.57
C MET A 89 -4.28 4.20 -4.50
N LEU A 90 -4.54 4.96 -5.58
CA LEU A 90 -5.66 5.89 -5.62
C LEU A 90 -7.00 5.15 -5.53
N GLY A 91 -7.15 4.03 -6.23
CA GLY A 91 -8.35 3.20 -6.18
C GLY A 91 -8.65 2.69 -4.77
N LEU A 92 -7.64 2.17 -4.06
CA LEU A 92 -7.81 1.74 -2.67
C LEU A 92 -8.13 2.92 -1.74
N MET A 93 -7.48 4.07 -1.90
CA MET A 93 -7.78 5.26 -1.09
C MET A 93 -9.24 5.68 -1.27
N ILE A 94 -9.70 5.80 -2.51
CA ILE A 94 -11.10 6.16 -2.81
C ILE A 94 -12.06 5.12 -2.23
N TYR A 95 -11.77 3.82 -2.41
CA TYR A 95 -12.60 2.74 -1.88
C TYR A 95 -12.74 2.81 -0.35
N PHE A 96 -11.63 2.96 0.38
CA PHE A 96 -11.68 3.04 1.83
C PHE A 96 -12.32 4.34 2.32
N SER A 97 -12.05 5.48 1.67
CA SER A 97 -12.73 6.73 1.99
C SER A 97 -14.25 6.61 1.82
N MET A 98 -14.72 5.98 0.74
CA MET A 98 -16.15 5.71 0.55
C MET A 98 -16.71 4.81 1.64
N GLN A 99 -16.02 3.73 2.01
CA GLN A 99 -16.45 2.83 3.08
C GLN A 99 -16.59 3.57 4.43
N VAL A 100 -15.61 4.41 4.79
CA VAL A 100 -15.66 5.19 6.03
C VAL A 100 -16.85 6.16 6.05
N LEU A 101 -17.07 6.89 4.96
CA LEU A 101 -18.23 7.81 4.84
C LEU A 101 -19.57 7.07 4.96
N LEU A 102 -19.67 5.86 4.41
CA LEU A 102 -20.87 5.02 4.53
C LEU A 102 -21.08 4.52 5.97
N GLN A 103 -20.01 4.17 6.69
CA GLN A 103 -20.07 3.76 8.09
C GLN A 103 -20.51 4.93 8.99
N GLU A 104 -19.95 6.13 8.78
CA GLU A 104 -20.37 7.33 9.52
C GLU A 104 -21.85 7.65 9.30
N LYS A 105 -22.31 7.61 8.04
CA LYS A 105 -23.73 7.82 7.72
C LYS A 105 -24.63 6.81 8.40
N LYS A 106 -24.21 5.54 8.50
CA LYS A 106 -24.99 4.50 9.20
C LYS A 106 -25.08 4.77 10.70
N ASN A 107 -23.96 5.11 11.34
CA ASN A 107 -23.92 5.40 12.78
C ASN A 107 -24.77 6.62 13.18
N ILE A 108 -24.91 7.61 12.29
CA ILE A 108 -25.77 8.79 12.54
C ILE A 108 -27.27 8.43 12.45
N ILE A 109 -27.65 7.45 11.62
CA ILE A 109 -29.06 7.04 11.44
C ILE A 109 -29.53 6.09 12.56
N GLU A 110 -28.61 5.31 13.13
CA GLU A 110 -28.89 4.35 14.23
C GLU A 110 -28.76 4.95 15.65
N SER A 111 -28.35 6.22 15.78
CA SER A 111 -28.30 6.99 17.03
C SER A 111 -29.55 7.83 17.25
#